data_AF-A0A2P8HQM4-F1
#
_entry.id   AF-A0A2P8HQM4-F1
#
_cell.length_a   1.000
_cell.length_b   1.000
_cell.length_c   1.000
_cell.angle_alpha   90.00
_cell.angle_beta   90.00
_cell.angle_gamma   90.00
#
_symmetry.space_group_name_H-M   'P 1'
#
loop_
_entity.id
_entity.type
_entity.pdbx_description
1 polymer ?
#
loop_
_entity_poly.entity_id
_entity_poly.type
_entity_poly.pdbx_seq_one_letter_code
_entity_poly.pdbx_strand_id
1 'polypeptide(L)'
;MKKQFLMICTAALIAAPFFSTEADASTVDSIISAGEEQLGTPYQYGGTSTSGFDCSGFTQHAYAQAGIDLPRTAAQQYNVGSSVSRSDLQPGDLVFFSHGSGIGHNGIYIGGNQFMHAASSSGVSIDSMSNTYWSPRYVGAKRVVEQSSNEQVAATSVEKSVGVTVNGSSLQANQDAYVTESERTVVPMRAIFEELGADVQWDNNSKTASATLGNQEVSITIDSTEAHTHNGTVSLDQAAINTNGHTMVPVRFVSETLGAEVQWDSNNREVIINQ
;
A
#
# COMPACT_ATOMS: atom_id res chain seq x y z
N MET A 1 -10.62 -16.16 -72.95
CA MET A 1 -11.44 -16.17 -71.72
C MET A 1 -10.54 -16.48 -70.54
N LYS A 2 -10.03 -15.46 -69.83
CA LYS A 2 -9.19 -15.63 -68.63
C LYS A 2 -10.01 -15.12 -67.44
N LYS A 3 -10.56 -16.05 -66.64
CA LYS A 3 -11.33 -15.71 -65.43
C LYS A 3 -10.34 -15.41 -64.31
N GLN A 4 -10.34 -14.17 -63.83
CA GLN A 4 -9.68 -13.77 -62.58
C GLN A 4 -10.44 -14.39 -61.40
N PHE A 5 -9.74 -15.05 -60.49
CA PHE A 5 -10.30 -15.51 -59.22
C PHE A 5 -9.83 -14.54 -58.13
N LEU A 6 -10.78 -13.74 -57.62
CA LEU A 6 -10.59 -12.83 -56.49
C LEU A 6 -10.59 -13.68 -55.21
N MET A 7 -9.42 -13.81 -54.57
CA MET A 7 -9.25 -14.50 -53.30
C MET A 7 -9.58 -13.52 -52.17
N ILE A 8 -10.79 -13.61 -51.62
CA ILE A 8 -11.21 -12.86 -50.43
C ILE A 8 -10.68 -13.64 -49.21
N CYS A 9 -9.59 -13.15 -48.62
CA CYS A 9 -9.14 -13.59 -47.29
C CYS A 9 -10.00 -12.92 -46.22
N THR A 10 -11.08 -13.59 -45.80
CA THR A 10 -11.77 -13.27 -44.56
C THR A 10 -10.89 -13.69 -43.39
N ALA A 11 -10.21 -12.74 -42.76
CA ALA A 11 -9.57 -12.93 -41.47
C ALA A 11 -10.67 -13.04 -40.39
N ALA A 12 -10.93 -14.24 -39.90
CA ALA A 12 -11.72 -14.45 -38.70
C ALA A 12 -10.89 -14.02 -37.50
N LEU A 13 -11.26 -12.89 -36.87
CA LEU A 13 -10.70 -12.45 -35.61
C LEU A 13 -11.17 -13.41 -34.51
N ILE A 14 -10.29 -14.31 -34.06
CA ILE A 14 -10.54 -15.14 -32.89
C ILE A 14 -10.32 -14.23 -31.68
N ALA A 15 -11.39 -13.76 -31.05
CA ALA A 15 -11.33 -13.14 -29.75
C ALA A 15 -11.00 -14.21 -28.70
N ALA A 16 -9.75 -14.27 -28.27
CA ALA A 16 -9.38 -15.02 -27.08
C ALA A 16 -9.99 -14.33 -25.85
N PRO A 17 -10.51 -15.08 -24.86
CA PRO A 17 -10.97 -14.47 -23.62
C PRO A 17 -9.75 -13.93 -22.88
N PHE A 18 -9.66 -12.61 -22.74
CA PHE A 18 -8.74 -11.99 -21.79
C PHE A 18 -9.30 -12.28 -20.40
N PHE A 19 -8.64 -13.19 -19.67
CA PHE A 19 -8.93 -13.41 -18.25
C PHE A 19 -8.36 -12.22 -17.45
N SER A 20 -9.22 -11.62 -16.62
CA SER A 20 -8.96 -10.41 -15.84
C SER A 20 -7.86 -10.59 -14.77
N THR A 21 -6.99 -9.59 -14.64
CA THR A 21 -5.93 -9.46 -13.63
C THR A 21 -6.43 -8.75 -12.36
N GLU A 22 -7.43 -9.32 -11.67
CA GLU A 22 -7.85 -8.88 -10.33
C GLU A 22 -7.22 -9.72 -9.20
N ALA A 23 -6.31 -10.65 -9.55
CA ALA A 23 -5.78 -11.62 -8.61
C ALA A 23 -4.68 -11.05 -7.68
N ASP A 24 -3.84 -10.09 -8.11
CA ASP A 24 -2.59 -9.79 -7.38
C ASP A 24 -2.74 -8.92 -6.12
N ALA A 25 -3.59 -7.90 -6.11
CA ALA A 25 -3.88 -7.12 -4.89
C ALA A 25 -4.62 -7.99 -3.86
N SER A 26 -5.56 -8.80 -4.33
CA SER A 26 -6.25 -9.80 -3.49
C SER A 26 -5.31 -10.86 -2.92
N THR A 27 -4.16 -11.10 -3.57
CA THR A 27 -3.17 -12.10 -3.14
C THR A 27 -2.41 -11.61 -1.91
N VAL A 28 -1.93 -10.36 -1.87
CA VAL A 28 -1.25 -9.82 -0.67
C VAL A 28 -2.19 -9.70 0.51
N ASP A 29 -3.41 -9.20 0.28
CA ASP A 29 -4.41 -9.11 1.33
C ASP A 29 -4.75 -10.50 1.89
N SER A 30 -4.89 -11.51 1.02
CA SER A 30 -5.11 -12.90 1.43
C SER A 30 -3.97 -13.44 2.30
N ILE A 31 -2.70 -13.15 1.95
CA ILE A 31 -1.54 -13.57 2.74
C ILE A 31 -1.57 -12.91 4.12
N ILE A 32 -1.82 -11.61 4.19
CA ILE A 32 -1.82 -10.86 5.44
C ILE A 32 -2.97 -11.31 6.32
N SER A 33 -4.21 -11.36 5.81
CA SER A 33 -5.37 -11.83 6.56
C SER A 33 -5.18 -13.26 7.07
N ALA A 34 -4.65 -14.16 6.24
CA ALA A 34 -4.32 -15.53 6.67
C ALA A 34 -3.28 -15.56 7.81
N GLY A 35 -2.31 -14.64 7.79
CA GLY A 35 -1.34 -14.48 8.87
C GLY A 35 -1.98 -13.95 10.15
N GLU A 36 -2.84 -12.95 10.04
CA GLU A 36 -3.57 -12.32 11.16
C GLU A 36 -4.50 -13.30 11.87
N GLU A 37 -5.17 -14.18 11.12
CA GLU A 37 -6.01 -15.26 11.69
C GLU A 37 -5.22 -16.22 12.59
N GLN A 38 -3.90 -16.31 12.42
CA GLN A 38 -3.04 -17.17 13.22
C GLN A 38 -2.40 -16.48 14.41
N LEU A 39 -2.68 -15.20 14.67
CA LEU A 39 -2.13 -14.49 15.82
C LEU A 39 -2.38 -15.25 17.14
N GLY A 40 -1.32 -15.46 17.91
CA GLY A 40 -1.34 -16.22 19.15
C GLY A 40 -1.15 -17.73 19.00
N THR A 41 -1.16 -18.28 17.78
CA THR A 41 -0.86 -19.71 17.57
C THR A 41 0.53 -20.05 18.12
N PRO A 42 0.68 -21.08 18.98
CA PRO A 42 1.95 -21.37 19.64
C PRO A 42 3.10 -21.66 18.66
N TYR A 43 4.32 -21.35 19.08
CA TYR A 43 5.50 -21.78 18.35
C TYR A 43 5.73 -23.28 18.55
N GLN A 44 5.95 -24.00 17.46
CA GLN A 44 6.35 -25.40 17.47
C GLN A 44 7.47 -25.59 16.47
N TYR A 45 8.64 -26.05 16.93
CA TYR A 45 9.75 -26.36 16.04
C TYR A 45 9.33 -27.44 15.03
N GLY A 46 9.51 -27.17 13.73
CA GLY A 46 9.02 -28.06 12.68
C GLY A 46 7.52 -27.94 12.38
N GLY A 47 6.78 -27.10 13.11
CA GLY A 47 5.33 -26.94 12.97
C GLY A 47 4.91 -26.22 11.69
N THR A 48 3.84 -26.70 11.06
CA THR A 48 3.30 -26.23 9.78
C THR A 48 1.77 -26.17 9.77
N SER A 49 1.13 -26.15 10.94
CA SER A 49 -0.34 -26.18 11.06
C SER A 49 -0.82 -25.23 12.15
N THR A 50 -2.13 -24.97 12.16
CA THR A 50 -2.79 -24.07 13.12
C THR A 50 -2.73 -24.54 14.58
N SER A 51 -2.25 -25.77 14.83
CA SER A 51 -1.91 -26.26 16.17
C SER A 51 -0.57 -25.76 16.69
N GLY A 52 0.30 -25.27 15.80
CA GLY A 52 1.63 -24.76 16.12
C GLY A 52 2.51 -24.59 14.88
N PHE A 53 3.19 -23.46 14.79
CA PHE A 53 4.06 -23.10 13.66
C PHE A 53 5.51 -22.86 14.09
N ASP A 54 6.48 -23.18 13.22
CA ASP A 54 7.75 -22.44 13.22
C ASP A 54 7.69 -21.26 12.25
N CYS A 55 8.72 -20.40 12.25
CA CYS A 55 8.73 -19.18 11.43
C CYS A 55 8.50 -19.45 9.94
N SER A 56 9.19 -20.44 9.40
CA SER A 56 9.06 -20.84 7.99
C SER A 56 7.76 -21.61 7.69
N GLY A 57 7.23 -22.37 8.64
CA GLY A 57 5.93 -23.03 8.53
C GLY A 57 4.75 -22.05 8.58
N PHE A 58 4.87 -20.99 9.38
CA PHE A 58 3.89 -19.89 9.43
C PHE A 58 3.84 -19.14 8.09
N THR A 59 5.00 -18.71 7.58
CA THR A 59 5.07 -18.02 6.28
C THR A 59 4.58 -18.91 5.14
N GLN A 60 4.91 -20.20 5.13
CA GLN A 60 4.37 -21.17 4.18
C GLN A 60 2.84 -21.28 4.27
N HIS A 61 2.28 -21.34 5.47
CA HIS A 61 0.83 -21.44 5.66
C HIS A 61 0.07 -20.22 5.13
N ALA A 62 0.56 -19.01 5.44
CA ALA A 62 -0.05 -17.77 4.96
C ALA A 62 0.01 -17.66 3.43
N TYR A 63 1.17 -17.92 2.84
CA TYR A 63 1.35 -17.90 1.38
C TYR A 63 0.58 -18.98 0.63
N ALA A 64 0.35 -20.14 1.25
CA ALA A 64 -0.46 -21.20 0.67
C ALA A 64 -1.94 -20.79 0.51
N GLN A 65 -2.47 -19.86 1.33
CA GLN A 65 -3.85 -19.34 1.15
C GLN A 65 -3.99 -18.53 -0.13
N ALA A 66 -2.89 -17.91 -0.56
CA ALA A 66 -2.74 -17.23 -1.84
C ALA A 66 -2.34 -18.17 -2.99
N GLY A 67 -2.29 -19.48 -2.76
CA GLY A 67 -1.87 -20.47 -3.77
C GLY A 67 -0.36 -20.46 -4.08
N ILE A 68 0.47 -19.90 -3.20
CA ILE A 68 1.91 -19.80 -3.38
C ILE A 68 2.64 -20.81 -2.50
N ASP A 69 3.34 -21.74 -3.14
CA ASP A 69 4.11 -22.76 -2.44
C ASP A 69 5.51 -22.25 -2.08
N LEU A 70 5.71 -21.93 -0.80
CA LEU A 70 7.04 -21.62 -0.27
C LEU A 70 7.82 -22.88 0.12
N PRO A 71 9.15 -22.91 -0.11
CA PRO A 71 10.01 -23.95 0.46
C PRO A 71 9.90 -24.05 1.98
N ARG A 72 10.21 -25.23 2.53
CA ARG A 72 9.95 -25.50 3.96
C ARG A 72 10.79 -24.66 4.93
N THR A 73 12.03 -24.33 4.60
CA THR A 73 12.96 -23.68 5.54
C THR A 73 13.17 -22.21 5.23
N ALA A 74 13.37 -21.37 6.24
CA ALA A 74 13.65 -19.94 6.05
C ALA A 74 14.87 -19.69 5.14
N ALA A 75 15.91 -20.53 5.24
CA ALA A 75 17.07 -20.44 4.37
C ALA A 75 16.75 -20.75 2.90
N GLN A 76 15.86 -21.71 2.61
CA GLN A 76 15.40 -21.97 1.24
C GLN A 76 14.47 -20.87 0.76
N GLN A 77 13.59 -20.35 1.61
CA GLN A 77 12.69 -19.24 1.28
C GLN A 77 13.48 -17.96 0.95
N TYR A 78 14.66 -17.76 1.53
CA TYR A 78 15.54 -16.64 1.16
C TYR A 78 16.09 -16.74 -0.28
N ASN A 79 16.02 -17.92 -0.91
CA ASN A 79 16.50 -18.13 -2.28
C ASN A 79 15.37 -18.09 -3.33
N VAL A 80 14.13 -17.77 -2.95
CA VAL A 80 13.02 -17.61 -3.89
C VAL A 80 12.57 -16.15 -3.97
N GLY A 81 12.01 -15.78 -5.12
CA GLY A 81 11.58 -14.41 -5.39
C GLY A 81 12.71 -13.42 -5.68
N SER A 82 12.33 -12.16 -5.84
CA SER A 82 13.20 -11.03 -6.14
C SER A 82 13.73 -10.39 -4.86
N SER A 83 15.00 -9.98 -4.84
CA SER A 83 15.58 -9.32 -3.66
C SER A 83 15.05 -7.90 -3.53
N VAL A 84 14.61 -7.51 -2.34
CA VAL A 84 14.05 -6.18 -2.06
C VAL A 84 14.97 -5.40 -1.13
N SER A 85 15.20 -4.14 -1.45
CA SER A 85 15.95 -3.22 -0.59
C SER A 85 15.09 -2.79 0.60
N ARG A 86 15.70 -2.43 1.73
CA ARG A 86 14.92 -2.07 2.93
C ARG A 86 14.00 -0.86 2.71
N SER A 87 14.39 0.09 1.85
CA SER A 87 13.56 1.26 1.53
C SER A 87 12.37 0.93 0.64
N ASP A 88 12.40 -0.20 -0.06
CA ASP A 88 11.39 -0.59 -1.05
C ASP A 88 10.46 -1.70 -0.51
N LEU A 89 10.50 -1.95 0.81
CA LEU A 89 9.67 -2.95 1.48
C LEU A 89 8.19 -2.61 1.30
N GLN A 90 7.43 -3.60 0.84
CA GLN A 90 5.99 -3.53 0.66
C GLN A 90 5.30 -4.63 1.46
N PRO A 91 4.08 -4.39 1.98
CA PRO A 91 3.30 -5.44 2.63
C PRO A 91 3.27 -6.72 1.79
N GLY A 92 3.41 -7.86 2.46
CA GLY A 92 3.57 -9.15 1.82
C GLY A 92 5.02 -9.59 1.70
N ASP A 93 6.02 -8.70 1.56
CA ASP A 93 7.43 -9.11 1.42
C ASP A 93 7.89 -10.01 2.58
N LEU A 94 8.64 -11.07 2.24
CA LEU A 94 9.30 -11.89 3.26
C LEU A 94 10.53 -11.14 3.78
N VAL A 95 10.60 -10.93 5.09
CA VAL A 95 11.77 -10.33 5.77
C VAL A 95 12.54 -11.40 6.52
N PHE A 96 13.87 -11.33 6.47
CA PHE A 96 14.75 -12.37 6.98
C PHE A 96 15.76 -11.84 7.97
N PHE A 97 16.06 -12.66 8.98
CA PHE A 97 16.91 -12.29 10.10
C PHE A 97 17.92 -13.40 10.43
N SER A 98 19.06 -13.01 11.02
CA SER A 98 20.12 -13.92 11.46
C SER A 98 20.07 -14.19 12.96
N HIS A 99 20.38 -15.44 13.35
CA HIS A 99 20.63 -15.85 14.74
C HIS A 99 22.09 -16.23 14.98
N GLY A 100 23.02 -15.61 14.25
CA GLY A 100 24.47 -15.76 14.45
C GLY A 100 25.20 -16.13 13.16
N SER A 101 24.74 -17.16 12.46
CA SER A 101 25.28 -17.55 11.15
C SER A 101 24.15 -17.85 10.16
N GLY A 102 24.14 -17.17 9.02
CA GLY A 102 23.14 -17.36 7.98
C GLY A 102 21.72 -16.90 8.37
N ILE A 103 20.73 -17.35 7.60
CA ILE A 103 19.30 -17.08 7.82
C ILE A 103 18.79 -17.99 8.95
N GLY A 104 18.38 -17.39 10.06
CA GLY A 104 17.89 -18.10 11.25
C GLY A 104 16.41 -17.87 11.56
N HIS A 105 15.78 -16.87 10.92
CA HIS A 105 14.38 -16.51 11.15
C HIS A 105 13.81 -15.74 9.96
N ASN A 106 12.49 -15.75 9.81
CA ASN A 106 11.76 -14.97 8.81
C ASN A 106 10.35 -14.59 9.27
N GLY A 107 9.71 -13.70 8.50
CA GLY A 107 8.31 -13.31 8.68
C GLY A 107 7.80 -12.52 7.48
N ILE A 108 6.54 -12.06 7.58
CA ILE A 108 5.81 -11.34 6.55
C ILE A 108 5.79 -9.86 6.93
N TYR A 109 6.33 -8.98 6.09
CA TYR A 109 6.24 -7.54 6.28
C TYR A 109 4.81 -7.06 6.12
N ILE A 110 4.34 -6.18 7.01
CA ILE A 110 2.95 -5.68 7.02
C ILE A 110 2.86 -4.15 6.93
N GLY A 111 3.95 -3.48 6.53
CA GLY A 111 4.01 -2.02 6.54
C GLY A 111 4.45 -1.45 7.89
N GLY A 112 4.64 -0.12 7.94
CA GLY A 112 4.97 0.58 9.20
C GLY A 112 6.25 0.10 9.89
N ASN A 113 7.18 -0.54 9.17
CA ASN A 113 8.36 -1.19 9.73
C ASN A 113 8.00 -2.29 10.77
N GLN A 114 6.88 -2.97 10.55
CA GLN A 114 6.39 -4.11 11.33
C GLN A 114 6.34 -5.38 10.48
N PHE A 115 6.39 -6.54 11.14
CA PHE A 115 6.29 -7.83 10.48
C PHE A 115 5.62 -8.87 11.38
N MET A 116 4.88 -9.79 10.76
CA MET A 116 4.27 -10.97 11.40
C MET A 116 5.20 -12.17 11.33
N HIS A 117 5.34 -12.91 12.42
CA HIS A 117 6.18 -14.10 12.49
C HIS A 117 5.78 -15.03 13.63
N ALA A 118 6.19 -16.30 13.56
CA ALA A 118 6.11 -17.22 14.70
C ALA A 118 7.40 -17.13 15.54
N ALA A 119 7.34 -16.48 16.70
CA ALA A 119 8.43 -16.36 17.66
C ALA A 119 8.40 -17.46 18.72
N SER A 120 9.55 -17.96 19.14
CA SER A 120 9.65 -19.02 20.15
C SER A 120 9.01 -18.68 21.50
N SER A 121 8.94 -17.39 21.86
CA SER A 121 8.40 -16.93 23.14
C SER A 121 6.92 -16.55 23.12
N SER A 122 6.41 -16.08 21.97
CA SER A 122 5.08 -15.47 21.84
C SER A 122 4.17 -16.17 20.84
N GLY A 123 4.65 -17.20 20.14
CA GLY A 123 3.92 -17.79 19.03
C GLY A 123 3.85 -16.82 17.85
N VAL A 124 2.79 -16.91 17.04
CA VAL A 124 2.55 -15.97 15.95
C VAL A 124 2.23 -14.58 16.53
N SER A 125 3.09 -13.61 16.26
CA SER A 125 2.99 -12.24 16.79
C SER A 125 3.50 -11.21 15.79
N ILE A 126 3.21 -9.93 16.07
CA ILE A 126 3.73 -8.78 15.32
C ILE A 126 4.83 -8.11 16.12
N ASP A 127 5.98 -7.91 15.49
CA ASP A 127 7.10 -7.18 16.07
C ASP A 127 7.54 -6.02 15.15
N SER A 128 8.21 -5.02 15.74
CA SER A 128 8.86 -3.96 14.98
C SER A 128 10.25 -4.39 14.52
N MET A 129 10.55 -4.17 13.24
CA MET A 129 11.88 -4.39 12.66
C MET A 129 12.94 -3.39 13.15
N SER A 130 12.53 -2.32 13.86
CA SER A 130 13.44 -1.33 14.45
C SER A 130 13.71 -1.58 15.93
N ASN A 131 13.10 -2.60 16.55
CA ASN A 131 13.39 -2.89 17.95
C ASN A 131 14.84 -3.39 18.13
N THR A 132 15.33 -3.35 19.37
CA THR A 132 16.73 -3.67 19.71
C THR A 132 17.12 -5.11 19.40
N TYR A 133 16.13 -6.00 19.23
CA TYR A 133 16.37 -7.40 18.91
C TYR A 133 16.46 -7.62 17.38
N TRP A 134 15.47 -7.18 16.62
CA TRP A 134 15.34 -7.44 15.18
C TRP A 134 16.18 -6.54 14.29
N SER A 135 16.37 -5.27 14.66
CA SER A 135 17.14 -4.31 13.89
C SER A 135 18.57 -4.81 13.57
N PRO A 136 19.40 -5.20 14.56
CA PRO A 136 20.75 -5.70 14.28
C PRO A 136 20.78 -7.09 13.63
N ARG A 137 19.64 -7.79 13.54
CA ARG A 137 19.54 -9.14 12.97
C ARG A 137 19.02 -9.14 11.54
N TYR A 138 18.55 -8.02 11.01
CA TYR A 138 17.98 -7.95 9.66
C TYR A 138 19.04 -8.28 8.61
N VAL A 139 18.73 -9.23 7.72
CA VAL A 139 19.62 -9.67 6.65
C VAL A 139 19.17 -9.16 5.29
N GLY A 140 17.86 -9.14 5.03
CA GLY A 140 17.30 -8.69 3.76
C GLY A 140 15.85 -9.14 3.58
N ALA A 141 15.31 -8.88 2.39
CA ALA A 141 13.94 -9.24 2.05
C ALA A 141 13.79 -9.88 0.67
N LYS A 142 12.71 -10.63 0.48
CA LYS A 142 12.32 -11.28 -0.77
C LYS A 142 10.87 -10.99 -1.09
N ARG A 143 10.62 -10.62 -2.34
CA ARG A 143 9.29 -10.48 -2.93
C ARG A 143 8.99 -11.70 -3.77
N VAL A 144 8.01 -12.49 -3.34
CA VAL A 144 7.60 -13.74 -4.00
C VAL A 144 6.32 -13.55 -4.81
N VAL A 145 5.47 -12.63 -4.37
CA VAL A 145 4.38 -12.07 -5.16
C VAL A 145 4.96 -10.95 -6.03
N GLU A 146 5.04 -11.18 -7.33
CA GLU A 146 5.08 -10.05 -8.26
C GLU A 146 3.75 -9.31 -8.05
N GLN A 147 3.79 -8.17 -7.36
CA GLN A 147 2.76 -7.18 -7.60
C GLN A 147 2.81 -6.98 -9.11
N SER A 148 1.70 -7.17 -9.82
CA SER A 148 1.57 -6.72 -11.19
C SER A 148 1.79 -5.19 -11.20
N SER A 149 3.05 -4.76 -11.14
CA SER A 149 3.49 -3.51 -11.70
C SER A 149 3.17 -3.67 -13.17
N ASN A 150 2.20 -2.88 -13.58
CA ASN A 150 1.46 -3.01 -14.80
C ASN A 150 2.36 -2.73 -16.02
N GLU A 151 3.28 -3.63 -16.34
CA GLU A 151 4.19 -3.59 -17.48
C GLU A 151 3.73 -4.53 -18.61
N GLN A 152 2.42 -4.74 -18.78
CA GLN A 152 1.86 -5.12 -20.08
C GLN A 152 0.39 -4.72 -20.27
N VAL A 153 0.02 -3.49 -19.87
CA VAL A 153 -1.20 -2.82 -20.33
C VAL A 153 -0.85 -1.42 -20.84
N ALA A 154 0.07 -1.34 -21.81
CA ALA A 154 0.48 -0.10 -22.47
C ALA A 154 -0.59 0.51 -23.41
N ALA A 155 -1.89 0.27 -23.16
CA ALA A 155 -2.96 0.91 -23.92
C ALA A 155 -4.24 1.25 -23.12
N THR A 156 -4.41 0.82 -21.85
CA THR A 156 -5.66 1.09 -21.12
C THR A 156 -5.49 1.11 -19.59
N SER A 157 -4.57 1.91 -19.05
CA SER A 157 -4.49 2.19 -17.59
C SER A 157 -3.62 3.41 -17.30
N VAL A 158 -4.05 4.56 -17.82
CA VAL A 158 -3.63 5.91 -17.38
C VAL A 158 -4.63 6.47 -16.34
N GLU A 159 -5.52 5.64 -15.81
CA GLU A 159 -6.80 6.10 -15.23
C GLU A 159 -6.97 5.90 -13.70
N LYS A 160 -5.93 6.00 -12.84
CA LYS A 160 -6.19 6.29 -11.40
C LYS A 160 -5.20 7.13 -10.58
N SER A 161 -4.06 7.54 -11.12
CA SER A 161 -3.27 8.63 -10.50
C SER A 161 -3.96 9.95 -10.77
N VAL A 162 -4.18 10.76 -9.74
CA VAL A 162 -4.65 12.13 -9.91
C VAL A 162 -3.44 13.04 -9.80
N GLY A 163 -3.14 13.80 -10.85
CA GLY A 163 -2.15 14.87 -10.75
C GLY A 163 -2.64 15.90 -9.74
N VAL A 164 -1.75 16.48 -8.93
CA VAL A 164 -2.10 17.64 -8.11
C VAL A 164 -1.12 18.74 -8.42
N THR A 165 -1.64 19.88 -8.85
CA THR A 165 -0.87 21.11 -9.01
C THR A 165 -1.38 22.14 -8.03
N VAL A 166 -0.47 22.72 -7.25
CA VAL A 166 -0.75 23.76 -6.25
C VAL A 166 0.02 25.01 -6.65
N ASN A 167 -0.67 26.12 -6.90
CA ASN A 167 -0.06 27.40 -7.34
C ASN A 167 0.87 27.27 -8.57
N GLY A 168 0.58 26.32 -9.48
CA GLY A 168 1.40 26.03 -10.66
C GLY A 168 2.61 25.11 -10.39
N SER A 169 2.86 24.74 -9.13
CA SER A 169 3.81 23.68 -8.76
C SER A 169 3.12 22.31 -8.82
N SER A 170 3.58 21.44 -9.72
CA SER A 170 3.14 20.04 -9.70
C SER A 170 3.72 19.32 -8.48
N LEU A 171 2.85 18.80 -7.62
CA LEU A 171 3.25 17.94 -6.52
C LEU A 171 3.83 16.64 -7.11
N GLN A 172 5.04 16.28 -6.69
CA GLN A 172 5.76 15.11 -7.22
C GLN A 172 4.91 13.83 -7.07
N ALA A 173 4.96 12.97 -8.10
CA ALA A 173 4.15 11.75 -8.27
C ALA A 173 4.37 10.64 -7.21
N ASN A 174 5.00 10.95 -6.08
CA ASN A 174 5.21 10.07 -4.93
C ASN A 174 4.42 10.50 -3.68
N GLN A 175 3.49 11.45 -3.82
CA GLN A 175 2.56 11.86 -2.78
C GLN A 175 1.14 11.54 -3.29
N ASP A 176 0.72 10.33 -2.95
CA ASP A 176 -0.37 9.54 -3.56
C ASP A 176 -1.75 10.21 -3.51
N ALA A 177 -2.02 11.23 -4.33
CA ALA A 177 -3.41 11.63 -4.61
C ALA A 177 -4.08 10.56 -5.49
N TYR A 178 -5.20 10.02 -5.03
CA TYR A 178 -5.91 8.96 -5.75
C TYR A 178 -7.41 9.08 -5.59
N VAL A 179 -8.14 8.41 -6.48
CA VAL A 179 -9.59 8.28 -6.39
C VAL A 179 -9.91 7.03 -5.58
N THR A 180 -10.66 7.17 -4.50
CA THR A 180 -11.10 6.06 -3.63
C THR A 180 -12.06 5.13 -4.37
N GLU A 181 -12.44 4.01 -3.74
CA GLU A 181 -13.49 3.11 -4.26
C GLU A 181 -14.86 3.78 -4.31
N SER A 182 -15.09 4.81 -3.49
CA SER A 182 -16.31 5.64 -3.48
C SER A 182 -16.28 6.78 -4.51
N GLU A 183 -15.38 6.72 -5.50
CA GLU A 183 -15.19 7.73 -6.55
C GLU A 183 -14.91 9.14 -5.98
N ARG A 184 -14.17 9.24 -4.87
CA ARG A 184 -13.74 10.52 -4.30
C ARG A 184 -12.25 10.71 -4.44
N THR A 185 -11.85 11.89 -4.90
CA THR A 185 -10.44 12.26 -4.94
C THR A 185 -9.97 12.63 -3.55
N VAL A 186 -9.04 11.83 -3.02
CA VAL A 186 -8.31 12.14 -1.79
C VAL A 186 -6.91 12.61 -2.14
N VAL A 187 -6.41 13.54 -1.33
CA VAL A 187 -5.13 14.20 -1.55
C VAL A 187 -4.31 14.22 -0.26
N PRO A 188 -2.98 14.17 -0.34
CA PRO A 188 -2.12 14.19 0.85
C PRO A 188 -2.18 15.58 1.50
N MET A 189 -2.73 15.64 2.72
CA MET A 189 -2.94 16.89 3.45
C MET A 189 -1.64 17.66 3.62
N ARG A 190 -0.57 16.99 4.06
CA ARG A 190 0.73 17.64 4.28
C ARG A 190 1.26 18.33 3.03
N ALA A 191 1.24 17.63 1.90
CA ALA A 191 1.79 18.11 0.63
C ALA A 191 1.15 19.43 0.18
N ILE A 192 -0.18 19.46 0.21
CA ILE A 192 -0.93 20.63 -0.24
C ILE A 192 -0.78 21.76 0.76
N PHE A 193 -0.92 21.47 2.05
CA PHE A 193 -0.91 22.51 3.07
C PHE A 193 0.49 23.13 3.23
N GLU A 194 1.57 22.37 3.13
CA GLU A 194 2.94 22.90 3.13
C GLU A 194 3.23 23.74 1.87
N GLU A 195 2.78 23.32 0.68
CA GLU A 195 2.94 24.11 -0.57
C GLU A 195 2.10 25.40 -0.55
N LEU A 196 0.95 25.39 0.13
CA LEU A 196 0.15 26.59 0.42
C LEU A 196 0.75 27.46 1.55
N GLY A 197 1.89 27.06 2.12
CA GLY A 197 2.64 27.82 3.12
C GLY A 197 2.18 27.61 4.57
N ALA A 198 1.38 26.58 4.85
CA ALA A 198 0.92 26.24 6.19
C ALA A 198 1.96 25.40 6.95
N ASP A 199 2.05 25.58 8.27
CA ASP A 199 2.81 24.68 9.15
C ASP A 199 1.94 23.47 9.50
N VAL A 200 2.44 22.25 9.21
CA VAL A 200 1.69 20.99 9.40
C VAL A 200 2.32 20.12 10.48
N GLN A 201 1.54 19.83 11.51
CA GLN A 201 1.94 19.01 12.66
C GLN A 201 1.15 17.70 12.72
N TRP A 202 1.79 16.70 13.32
CA TRP A 202 1.20 15.40 13.57
C TRP A 202 1.27 15.07 15.07
N ASP A 203 0.12 14.75 15.67
CA ASP A 203 0.05 14.21 17.02
C ASP A 203 -0.25 12.70 16.97
N ASN A 204 0.73 11.92 17.39
CA ASN A 204 0.65 10.47 17.38
C ASN A 204 -0.28 9.89 18.46
N ASN A 205 -0.55 10.63 19.53
CA ASN A 205 -1.42 10.18 20.63
C ASN A 205 -2.89 10.26 20.23
N SER A 206 -3.27 11.38 19.61
CA SER A 206 -4.64 11.65 19.15
C SER A 206 -4.91 11.18 17.72
N LYS A 207 -3.86 10.80 16.96
CA LYS A 207 -3.93 10.47 15.53
C LYS A 207 -4.47 11.63 14.69
N THR A 208 -4.07 12.84 15.07
CA THR A 208 -4.56 14.08 14.49
C THR A 208 -3.46 14.77 13.68
N ALA A 209 -3.79 15.10 12.43
CA ALA A 209 -3.01 16.03 11.62
C ALA A 209 -3.59 17.44 11.81
N SER A 210 -2.73 18.41 12.10
CA SER A 210 -3.11 19.81 12.24
C SER A 210 -2.31 20.67 11.28
N ALA A 211 -2.92 21.70 10.71
CA ALA A 211 -2.25 22.66 9.86
C ALA A 211 -2.65 24.10 10.22
N THR A 212 -1.67 25.00 10.18
CA THR A 212 -1.86 26.42 10.51
C THR A 212 -1.31 27.34 9.44
N LEU A 213 -2.13 28.28 8.96
CA LEU A 213 -1.75 29.33 8.00
C LEU A 213 -2.29 30.68 8.48
N GLY A 214 -1.41 31.53 9.02
CA GLY A 214 -1.82 32.80 9.63
C GLY A 214 -2.77 32.58 10.83
N ASN A 215 -4.03 33.01 10.69
CA ASN A 215 -5.08 32.82 11.72
C ASN A 215 -5.98 31.60 11.44
N GLN A 216 -5.75 30.89 10.34
CA GLN A 216 -6.52 29.69 9.99
C GLN A 216 -5.83 28.48 10.63
N GLU A 217 -6.59 27.73 11.42
CA GLU A 217 -6.19 26.44 11.97
C GLU A 217 -7.18 25.39 11.48
N VAL A 218 -6.63 24.23 11.13
CA VAL A 218 -7.36 23.05 10.70
C VAL A 218 -6.80 21.86 11.43
N SER A 219 -7.65 21.00 11.99
CA SER A 219 -7.24 19.71 12.55
C SER A 219 -8.19 18.60 12.14
N ILE A 220 -7.63 17.43 11.88
CA ILE A 220 -8.36 16.28 11.38
C ILE A 220 -7.78 15.00 11.97
N THR A 221 -8.66 14.16 12.52
CA THR A 221 -8.28 12.87 13.10
C THR A 221 -8.51 11.76 12.08
N ILE A 222 -7.59 10.79 12.00
CA ILE A 222 -7.78 9.61 11.14
C ILE A 222 -9.08 8.89 11.53
N ASP A 223 -9.78 8.33 10.54
CA ASP A 223 -11.07 7.65 10.65
C ASP A 223 -12.24 8.55 11.11
N SER A 224 -12.01 9.87 11.20
CA SER A 224 -13.04 10.87 11.48
C SER A 224 -13.63 11.44 10.19
N THR A 225 -14.96 11.57 10.15
CA THR A 225 -15.69 12.38 9.16
C THR A 225 -15.86 13.83 9.60
N GLU A 226 -15.20 14.24 10.69
CA GLU A 226 -15.22 15.60 11.21
C GLU A 226 -13.80 16.17 11.24
N ALA A 227 -13.70 17.41 10.78
CA ALA A 227 -12.50 18.23 10.89
C ALA A 227 -12.83 19.52 11.64
N HIS A 228 -11.93 19.97 12.50
CA HIS A 228 -12.12 21.21 13.24
C HIS A 228 -11.35 22.34 12.56
N THR A 229 -12.00 23.48 12.42
CA THR A 229 -11.44 24.69 11.81
C THR A 229 -11.57 25.86 12.78
N HIS A 230 -10.89 26.97 12.48
CA HIS A 230 -11.08 28.22 13.21
C HIS A 230 -12.56 28.68 13.31
N ASN A 231 -13.39 28.33 12.32
CA ASN A 231 -14.80 28.73 12.25
C ASN A 231 -15.79 27.65 12.75
N GLY A 232 -15.28 26.58 13.37
CA GLY A 232 -16.07 25.45 13.87
C GLY A 232 -15.79 24.13 13.16
N THR A 233 -16.66 23.15 13.36
CA THR A 233 -16.50 21.80 12.77
C THR A 233 -17.05 21.74 11.34
N VAL A 234 -16.27 21.16 10.44
CA VAL A 234 -16.63 20.83 9.06
C VAL A 234 -16.83 19.33 8.96
N SER A 235 -17.94 18.90 8.36
CA SER A 235 -18.20 17.49 8.06
C SER A 235 -17.61 17.13 6.71
N LEU A 236 -16.89 16.02 6.67
CA LEU A 236 -16.30 15.44 5.48
C LEU A 236 -17.27 14.43 4.88
N ASP A 237 -17.32 14.37 3.56
CA ASP A 237 -18.08 13.36 2.83
C ASP A 237 -17.43 11.97 2.86
N GLN A 238 -16.15 11.91 3.25
CA GLN A 238 -15.42 10.68 3.54
C GLN A 238 -14.47 10.92 4.72
N ALA A 239 -14.29 9.90 5.57
CA ALA A 239 -13.37 9.96 6.68
C ALA A 239 -11.93 10.18 6.21
N ALA A 240 -11.12 10.88 7.00
CA ALA A 240 -9.69 10.96 6.73
C ALA A 240 -9.06 9.58 6.87
N ILE A 241 -8.22 9.19 5.92
CA ILE A 241 -7.58 7.87 5.92
C ILE A 241 -6.07 8.00 5.99
N ASN A 242 -5.41 6.98 6.53
CA ASN A 242 -3.97 6.86 6.45
C ASN A 242 -3.59 5.92 5.30
N THR A 243 -2.78 6.42 4.38
CA THR A 243 -2.24 5.62 3.29
C THR A 243 -0.75 5.89 3.20
N ASN A 244 0.07 4.84 3.26
CA ASN A 244 1.54 4.94 3.21
C ASN A 244 2.16 5.92 4.23
N GLY A 245 1.52 6.12 5.39
CA GLY A 245 1.98 7.07 6.40
C GLY A 245 1.57 8.53 6.14
N HIS A 246 0.74 8.78 5.12
CA HIS A 246 0.18 10.09 4.81
C HIS A 246 -1.29 10.17 5.22
N THR A 247 -1.66 11.29 5.85
CA THR A 247 -3.07 11.62 6.08
C THR A 247 -3.66 12.13 4.78
N MET A 248 -4.62 11.37 4.25
CA MET A 248 -5.34 11.64 3.03
C MET A 248 -6.68 12.29 3.38
N VAL A 249 -6.98 13.41 2.73
CA VAL A 249 -8.20 14.18 2.97
C VAL A 249 -8.96 14.39 1.66
N PRO A 250 -10.29 14.47 1.67
CA PRO A 250 -11.06 14.77 0.47
C PRO A 250 -10.63 16.12 -0.12
N VAL A 251 -10.49 16.21 -1.44
CA VAL A 251 -10.06 17.47 -2.10
C VAL A 251 -10.98 18.65 -1.77
N ARG A 252 -12.27 18.36 -1.56
CA ARG A 252 -13.29 19.36 -1.17
C ARG A 252 -12.95 20.05 0.14
N PHE A 253 -12.43 19.29 1.11
CA PHE A 253 -12.02 19.82 2.41
C PHE A 253 -10.93 20.88 2.28
N VAL A 254 -9.98 20.68 1.36
CA VAL A 254 -8.91 21.64 1.10
C VAL A 254 -9.46 22.99 0.62
N SER A 255 -10.43 22.96 -0.31
CA SER A 255 -11.08 24.17 -0.82
C SER A 255 -11.83 24.93 0.28
N GLU A 256 -12.62 24.21 1.07
CA GLU A 256 -13.52 24.81 2.07
C GLU A 256 -12.77 25.37 3.29
N THR A 257 -11.59 24.83 3.63
CA THR A 257 -10.85 25.23 4.83
C THR A 257 -9.81 26.32 4.61
N LEU A 258 -9.15 26.32 3.45
CA LEU A 258 -8.05 27.25 3.15
C LEU A 258 -8.45 28.39 2.21
N GLY A 259 -9.71 28.43 1.76
CA GLY A 259 -10.18 29.41 0.77
C GLY A 259 -9.54 29.24 -0.60
N ALA A 260 -8.92 28.09 -0.87
CA ALA A 260 -8.29 27.79 -2.14
C ALA A 260 -9.34 27.44 -3.20
N GLU A 261 -9.15 27.97 -4.41
CA GLU A 261 -9.92 27.56 -5.58
C GLU A 261 -9.43 26.20 -6.06
N VAL A 262 -10.32 25.20 -6.06
CA VAL A 262 -10.04 23.85 -6.54
C VAL A 262 -10.76 23.63 -7.86
N GLN A 263 -9.99 23.23 -8.88
CA GLN A 263 -10.49 22.87 -10.20
C GLN A 263 -10.11 21.42 -10.52
N TRP A 264 -11.01 20.72 -11.19
CA TRP A 264 -10.76 19.39 -11.73
C TRP A 264 -10.56 19.50 -13.25
N ASP A 265 -9.35 19.19 -13.73
CA ASP A 265 -9.08 19.00 -15.14
C ASP A 265 -9.32 17.52 -15.51
N SER A 266 -10.46 17.26 -16.14
CA SER A 266 -10.82 15.91 -16.57
C SER A 266 -9.96 15.37 -17.71
N ASN A 267 -9.30 16.23 -18.50
CA ASN A 267 -8.47 15.81 -19.61
C ASN A 267 -7.11 15.31 -19.13
N ASN A 268 -6.57 15.96 -18.08
CA ASN A 268 -5.28 15.62 -17.50
C ASN A 268 -5.39 14.84 -16.17
N ARG A 269 -6.64 14.58 -15.73
CA ARG A 269 -6.97 13.91 -14.45
C ARG A 269 -6.24 14.57 -13.30
N GLU A 270 -6.34 15.89 -13.26
CA GLU A 270 -5.54 16.76 -12.40
C GLU A 270 -6.44 17.61 -11.50
N VAL A 271 -6.10 17.66 -10.23
CA VAL A 271 -6.62 18.65 -9.28
C VAL A 271 -5.69 19.86 -9.33
N ILE A 272 -6.23 21.00 -9.71
CA ILE A 272 -5.53 22.28 -9.71
C ILE A 272 -6.03 23.07 -8.50
N ILE A 273 -5.12 23.47 -7.63
CA ILE A 273 -5.41 24.23 -6.41
C ILE A 273 -4.68 25.56 -6.52
N ASN A 274 -5.42 26.66 -6.44
CA ASN A 274 -4.86 28.01 -6.48
C ASN A 274 -5.32 28.82 -5.27
N GLN A 275 -4.45 29.68 -4.76
CA GLN A 275 -4.80 30.75 -3.82
C GLN A 275 -4.71 32.13 -4.48
#